data_AF-A0A0R2LCD6-F1
#
_entry.id   AF-A0A0R2LCD6-F1
#
_cell.length_a   1.000
_cell.length_b   1.000
_cell.length_c   1.000
_cell.angle_alpha   90.00
_cell.angle_beta   90.00
_cell.angle_gamma   90.00
#
_symmetry.space_group_name_H-M   'P 1'
#
loop_
_entity.id
_entity.type
_entity.pdbx_description
1 polymer ?
#
loop_
_entity_poly.entity_id
_entity_poly.type
_entity_poly.pdbx_seq_one_letter_code
_entity_poly.pdbx_strand_id
1 'polypeptide(L)'
;MKPLKGKIADKTSDYVKRLQSLGFVIIGQTNYPELGLTNVTKSKLYGNAHNPWNPKYNTGGSSGGGVASLAKSIVPVTTGNDAGGSLRIPASWSGVIGLKPTQGVIVGDDTVPSSVNFANAKNVSDLKKYFDGMINEDNRDELVKEPTQDLKKYPIAYSTKSPVGTKVSKDAIKAVKQTVKFLRAQGYTVVKKNAPVDGEKLMKTYYKESTPSGTSANELIKEKTGKNMKYKDVSPMTWALYQADKKQPKSTEKQIAKENELVDRQMTDFHKKYPLYLTPTTAKTAAKNSDPAYLPKYTKRLHQISKLDHKKQIQLIYDAWMHGLAKTPFTQLANVSGEPALSLPTYVSKKGLPLGVQFEAAKGQDQLLLEIGQLFQDEGQLQFLDDYLADK
;
A
#
# COMPACT_ATOMS: atom_id res chain seq x y z
N MET A 1 16.59 -7.31 8.18
CA MET A 1 17.65 -7.04 9.17
C MET A 1 18.67 -8.17 9.16
N LYS A 2 19.97 -7.87 9.01
CA LYS A 2 21.02 -8.91 8.91
C LYS A 2 21.10 -9.83 10.14
N PRO A 3 21.00 -9.32 11.39
CA PRO A 3 21.05 -10.17 12.58
C PRO A 3 19.93 -11.22 12.63
N LEU A 4 18.77 -10.93 12.02
CA LEU A 4 17.62 -11.84 12.04
C LEU A 4 17.67 -12.94 10.97
N LYS A 5 18.71 -13.00 10.12
CA LYS A 5 18.85 -14.07 9.11
C LYS A 5 18.68 -15.46 9.74
N GLY A 6 17.78 -16.28 9.18
CA GLY A 6 17.49 -17.62 9.67
C GLY A 6 16.65 -17.70 10.96
N LYS A 7 16.04 -16.59 11.43
CA LYS A 7 15.01 -16.69 12.49
C LYS A 7 13.81 -17.46 11.90
N ILE A 8 13.37 -18.50 12.60
CA ILE A 8 12.19 -19.31 12.27
C ILE A 8 11.08 -18.90 13.23
N ALA A 9 9.85 -18.77 12.74
CA ALA A 9 8.69 -18.52 13.59
C ALA A 9 8.31 -19.79 14.36
N ASP A 10 7.95 -19.64 15.63
CA ASP A 10 7.53 -20.74 16.51
C ASP A 10 6.02 -21.03 16.41
N LYS A 11 5.25 -20.15 15.76
CA LYS A 11 3.79 -20.23 15.66
C LYS A 11 3.30 -19.82 14.27
N THR A 12 2.21 -20.46 13.84
CA THR A 12 1.41 -20.05 12.67
C THR A 12 0.45 -18.94 13.09
N SER A 13 0.41 -17.84 12.33
CA SER A 13 -0.56 -16.76 12.58
C SER A 13 -1.99 -17.18 12.23
N ASP A 14 -2.98 -16.53 12.81
CA ASP A 14 -4.39 -16.87 12.56
C ASP A 14 -4.80 -16.62 11.10
N TYR A 15 -4.19 -15.60 10.46
CA TYR A 15 -4.30 -15.40 9.01
C TYR A 15 -3.85 -16.62 8.20
N VAL A 16 -2.70 -17.20 8.52
CA VAL A 16 -2.20 -18.39 7.80
C VAL A 16 -3.00 -19.64 8.14
N LYS A 17 -3.43 -19.81 9.40
CA LYS A 17 -4.35 -20.91 9.78
C LYS A 17 -5.65 -20.84 8.99
N ARG A 18 -6.21 -19.63 8.81
CA ARG A 18 -7.43 -19.46 8.01
C ARG A 18 -7.21 -19.87 6.57
N LEU A 19 -6.09 -19.47 5.94
CA LEU A 19 -5.76 -19.91 4.59
C LEU A 19 -5.68 -21.43 4.46
N GLN A 20 -5.02 -22.09 5.42
CA GLN A 20 -4.94 -23.54 5.44
C GLN A 20 -6.33 -24.18 5.60
N SER A 21 -7.21 -23.61 6.43
CA SER A 21 -8.59 -24.09 6.59
C SER A 21 -9.45 -23.93 5.33
N LEU A 22 -9.13 -22.95 4.48
CA LEU A 22 -9.75 -22.74 3.17
C LEU A 22 -9.17 -23.66 2.08
N GLY A 23 -8.20 -24.52 2.42
CA GLY A 23 -7.58 -25.47 1.48
C GLY A 23 -6.37 -24.93 0.71
N PHE A 24 -5.85 -23.74 1.03
CA PHE A 24 -4.64 -23.23 0.38
C PHE A 24 -3.38 -23.99 0.81
N VAL A 25 -2.52 -24.30 -0.16
CA VAL A 25 -1.16 -24.80 0.08
C VAL A 25 -0.19 -23.63 0.12
N ILE A 26 0.48 -23.44 1.26
CA ILE A 26 1.48 -22.38 1.45
C ILE A 26 2.82 -22.83 0.86
N ILE A 27 3.20 -22.28 -0.29
CA ILE A 27 4.40 -22.71 -1.02
C ILE A 27 5.69 -21.97 -0.62
N GLY A 28 5.59 -20.89 0.16
CA GLY A 28 6.79 -20.18 0.63
C GLY A 28 6.55 -18.74 1.10
N GLN A 29 7.65 -18.04 1.38
CA GLN A 29 7.67 -16.61 1.74
C GLN A 29 8.30 -15.80 0.61
N THR A 30 7.76 -14.61 0.35
CA THR A 30 8.21 -13.77 -0.76
C THR A 30 9.12 -12.63 -0.26
N ASN A 31 9.92 -12.05 -1.16
CA ASN A 31 10.85 -10.96 -0.81
C ASN A 31 10.09 -9.66 -0.49
N TYR A 32 10.55 -8.93 0.53
CA TYR A 32 10.04 -7.63 0.98
C TYR A 32 11.21 -6.76 1.48
N PRO A 33 11.10 -5.41 1.45
CA PRO A 33 12.11 -4.53 2.03
C PRO A 33 12.11 -4.64 3.55
N GLU A 34 13.22 -4.26 4.20
CA GLU A 34 13.34 -4.37 5.65
C GLU A 34 12.18 -3.71 6.40
N LEU A 35 11.45 -4.51 7.19
CA LEU A 35 10.27 -4.09 7.97
C LEU A 35 9.13 -3.48 7.14
N GLY A 36 9.14 -3.64 5.81
CA GLY A 36 8.13 -3.03 4.95
C GLY A 36 8.23 -1.50 4.81
N LEU A 37 9.32 -0.87 5.26
CA LEU A 37 9.43 0.60 5.42
C LEU A 37 9.66 1.40 4.13
N THR A 38 9.63 0.75 2.97
CA THR A 38 9.84 1.40 1.67
C THR A 38 8.85 0.93 0.62
N ASN A 39 8.45 1.85 -0.25
CA ASN A 39 7.58 1.60 -1.41
C ASN A 39 8.28 0.87 -2.59
N VAL A 40 9.49 0.36 -2.37
CA VAL A 40 10.26 -0.47 -3.29
C VAL A 40 10.71 -1.72 -2.56
N THR A 41 10.74 -2.85 -3.25
CA THR A 41 11.24 -4.10 -2.67
C THR A 41 12.73 -4.22 -2.92
N LYS A 42 13.51 -3.78 -1.92
CA LYS A 42 14.96 -3.86 -1.88
C LYS A 42 15.42 -4.37 -0.52
N SER A 43 15.86 -5.62 -0.49
CA SER A 43 16.32 -6.31 0.71
C SER A 43 17.85 -6.37 0.76
N LYS A 44 18.44 -6.11 1.92
CA LYS A 44 19.87 -6.38 2.17
C LYS A 44 20.19 -7.89 2.17
N LEU A 45 19.19 -8.74 2.40
CA LEU A 45 19.35 -10.20 2.45
C LEU A 45 19.12 -10.85 1.09
N TYR A 46 18.14 -10.37 0.34
CA TYR A 46 17.63 -11.05 -0.87
C TYR A 46 17.69 -10.19 -2.14
N GLY A 47 18.25 -8.97 -2.07
CA GLY A 47 18.35 -8.08 -3.22
C GLY A 47 17.01 -7.45 -3.62
N ASN A 48 16.93 -7.00 -4.88
CA ASN A 48 15.73 -6.36 -5.43
C ASN A 48 14.71 -7.41 -5.86
N ALA A 49 13.41 -7.13 -5.69
CA ALA A 49 12.41 -7.79 -6.52
C ALA A 49 12.44 -7.13 -7.91
N HIS A 50 12.72 -7.94 -8.94
CA HIS A 50 12.77 -7.50 -10.32
C HIS A 50 11.36 -7.53 -10.93
N ASN A 51 10.99 -6.44 -11.59
CA ASN A 51 9.66 -6.30 -12.17
C ASN A 51 9.50 -7.24 -13.38
N PRO A 52 8.47 -8.10 -13.43
CA PRO A 52 8.20 -9.00 -14.54
C PRO A 52 8.04 -8.35 -15.92
N TRP A 53 7.59 -7.10 -15.98
CA TRP A 53 7.43 -6.33 -17.22
C TRP A 53 8.79 -5.84 -17.76
N ASN A 54 9.73 -5.56 -16.87
CA ASN A 54 11.10 -5.18 -17.21
C ASN A 54 12.04 -5.37 -16.00
N PRO A 55 12.97 -6.34 -16.02
CA PRO A 55 13.85 -6.64 -14.89
C PRO A 55 14.77 -5.49 -14.46
N LYS A 56 14.94 -4.42 -15.25
CA LYS A 56 15.68 -3.21 -14.84
C LYS A 56 14.90 -2.34 -13.85
N TYR A 57 13.61 -2.62 -13.65
CA TYR A 57 12.68 -1.88 -12.80
C TYR A 57 12.29 -2.69 -11.56
N ASN A 58 11.84 -1.97 -10.54
CA ASN A 58 11.40 -2.55 -9.27
C ASN A 58 9.91 -2.90 -9.34
N THR A 59 9.51 -3.96 -8.66
CA THR A 59 8.10 -4.39 -8.58
C THR A 59 7.24 -3.45 -7.73
N GLY A 60 7.84 -2.55 -6.94
CA GLY A 60 7.15 -1.80 -5.90
C GLY A 60 7.21 -2.54 -4.57
N GLY A 61 6.66 -1.97 -3.51
CA GLY A 61 6.77 -2.55 -2.18
C GLY A 61 5.72 -2.04 -1.20
N SER A 62 5.61 -2.70 -0.05
CA SER A 62 6.54 -3.74 0.44
C SER A 62 6.34 -5.15 -0.14
N SER A 63 5.17 -5.49 -0.66
CA SER A 63 4.81 -6.87 -1.06
C SER A 63 5.32 -7.29 -2.46
N GLY A 64 6.43 -6.71 -2.92
CA GLY A 64 6.87 -6.83 -4.31
C GLY A 64 7.34 -8.22 -4.73
N GLY A 65 7.89 -9.04 -3.84
CA GLY A 65 8.29 -10.40 -4.20
C GLY A 65 7.09 -11.27 -4.60
N GLY A 66 6.00 -11.16 -3.84
CA GLY A 66 4.77 -11.90 -4.10
C GLY A 66 4.09 -11.41 -5.37
N VAL A 67 3.97 -10.09 -5.54
CA VAL A 67 3.37 -9.51 -6.74
C VAL A 67 4.18 -9.84 -8.01
N ALA A 68 5.52 -9.91 -7.93
CA ALA A 68 6.33 -10.35 -9.07
C ALA A 68 6.02 -11.80 -9.45
N SER A 69 5.81 -12.67 -8.45
CA SER A 69 5.50 -14.09 -8.65
C SER A 69 4.11 -14.26 -9.26
N LEU A 70 3.13 -13.52 -8.75
CA LEU A 70 1.75 -13.46 -9.28
C LEU A 70 1.70 -12.97 -10.73
N ALA A 71 2.39 -11.87 -11.04
CA ALA A 71 2.43 -11.31 -12.39
C ALA A 71 3.09 -12.25 -13.41
N LYS A 72 3.91 -13.22 -12.95
CA LYS A 72 4.48 -14.31 -13.77
C LYS A 72 3.67 -15.61 -13.72
N SER A 73 2.47 -15.61 -13.14
CA SER A 73 1.61 -16.79 -13.01
C SER A 73 2.24 -17.95 -12.22
N ILE A 74 3.22 -17.67 -11.35
CA ILE A 74 3.82 -18.69 -10.47
C ILE A 74 2.80 -19.12 -9.41
N VAL A 75 1.94 -18.19 -8.98
CA VAL A 75 0.82 -18.42 -8.06
C VAL A 75 -0.42 -17.67 -8.55
N PRO A 76 -1.64 -18.17 -8.27
CA PRO A 76 -2.89 -17.48 -8.65
C PRO A 76 -3.22 -16.31 -7.73
N VAL A 77 -2.78 -16.38 -6.47
CA VAL A 77 -2.96 -15.36 -5.43
C VAL A 77 -1.66 -15.23 -4.63
N THR A 78 -1.32 -14.02 -4.23
CA THR A 78 -0.26 -13.77 -3.25
C THR A 78 -0.79 -12.93 -2.11
N THR A 79 -0.34 -13.24 -0.89
CA THR A 79 -0.70 -12.50 0.31
C THR A 79 0.33 -11.43 0.63
N GLY A 80 -0.05 -10.50 1.50
CA GLY A 80 0.83 -9.46 2.02
C GLY A 80 0.07 -8.54 2.96
N ASN A 81 0.67 -7.39 3.24
CA ASN A 81 0.06 -6.37 4.09
C ASN A 81 0.08 -5.01 3.38
N ASP A 82 -0.81 -4.13 3.81
CA ASP A 82 -0.91 -2.77 3.34
C ASP A 82 -1.02 -1.79 4.53
N ALA A 83 0.12 -1.16 4.86
CA ALA A 83 0.21 -0.10 5.87
C ALA A 83 0.37 1.31 5.27
N GLY A 84 0.55 1.40 3.96
CA GLY A 84 0.83 2.64 3.24
C GLY A 84 0.74 2.51 1.72
N GLY A 85 0.05 1.48 1.22
CA GLY A 85 -0.01 1.09 -0.18
C GLY A 85 0.74 -0.19 -0.53
N SER A 86 1.18 -0.99 0.43
CA SER A 86 2.08 -2.12 0.17
C SER A 86 1.48 -3.27 -0.66
N LEU A 87 0.16 -3.34 -0.82
CA LEU A 87 -0.51 -4.21 -1.79
C LEU A 87 -0.80 -3.46 -3.10
N ARG A 88 -1.18 -2.18 -3.01
CA ARG A 88 -1.66 -1.36 -4.14
C ARG A 88 -0.53 -0.79 -5.01
N ILE A 89 0.56 -0.33 -4.42
CA ILE A 89 1.75 0.18 -5.11
C ILE A 89 2.35 -0.90 -6.03
N PRO A 90 2.68 -2.12 -5.54
CA PRO A 90 3.22 -3.13 -6.41
C PRO A 90 2.20 -3.62 -7.45
N ALA A 91 0.90 -3.65 -7.12
CA ALA A 91 -0.17 -3.93 -8.08
C ALA A 91 -0.14 -2.99 -9.29
N SER A 92 -0.09 -1.67 -9.02
CA SER A 92 0.05 -0.63 -10.05
C SER A 92 1.30 -0.80 -10.90
N TRP A 93 2.45 -1.03 -10.26
CA TRP A 93 3.75 -1.10 -10.94
C TRP A 93 3.99 -2.41 -11.68
N SER A 94 3.20 -3.45 -11.42
CA SER A 94 3.43 -4.79 -11.96
C SER A 94 2.21 -5.37 -12.66
N GLY A 95 1.18 -4.57 -12.90
CA GLY A 95 0.05 -4.95 -13.74
C GLY A 95 -0.77 -6.10 -13.15
N VAL A 96 -1.11 -6.01 -11.86
CA VAL A 96 -2.02 -6.96 -11.19
C VAL A 96 -3.05 -6.19 -10.35
N ILE A 97 -4.05 -6.88 -9.82
CA ILE A 97 -5.07 -6.30 -8.94
C ILE A 97 -4.55 -6.32 -7.49
N GLY A 98 -4.86 -5.27 -6.71
CA GLY A 98 -4.54 -5.24 -5.29
C GLY A 98 -5.60 -4.54 -4.47
N LEU A 99 -6.15 -5.25 -3.48
CA LEU A 99 -7.13 -4.71 -2.54
C LEU A 99 -6.47 -4.47 -1.18
N LYS A 100 -6.59 -3.25 -0.66
CA LYS A 100 -6.52 -2.98 0.77
C LYS A 100 -7.96 -3.06 1.29
N PRO A 101 -8.31 -4.02 2.15
CA PRO A 101 -9.65 -4.11 2.69
C PRO A 101 -9.89 -3.08 3.80
N THR A 102 -11.15 -2.92 4.23
CA THR A 102 -11.55 -2.16 5.41
C THR A 102 -10.74 -2.62 6.62
N GLN A 103 -10.29 -1.68 7.45
CA GLN A 103 -9.54 -2.02 8.67
C GLN A 103 -10.35 -2.99 9.55
N GLY A 104 -9.71 -4.07 10.01
CA GLY A 104 -10.31 -5.04 10.94
C GLY A 104 -11.27 -6.04 10.32
N VAL A 105 -11.57 -5.96 9.01
CA VAL A 105 -12.51 -6.88 8.37
C VAL A 105 -11.91 -8.27 8.13
N ILE A 106 -10.58 -8.37 8.05
CA ILE A 106 -9.88 -9.64 7.77
C ILE A 106 -9.38 -10.25 9.07
N VAL A 107 -9.45 -11.58 9.16
CA VAL A 107 -8.95 -12.34 10.31
C VAL A 107 -7.48 -11.99 10.62
N GLY A 108 -7.21 -11.69 11.90
CA GLY A 108 -5.89 -11.33 12.38
C GLY A 108 -5.50 -9.85 12.19
N ASP A 109 -6.39 -9.02 11.63
CA ASP A 109 -6.20 -7.57 11.59
C ASP A 109 -6.72 -6.90 12.87
N ASP A 110 -6.07 -5.81 13.26
CA ASP A 110 -6.55 -4.92 14.33
C ASP A 110 -7.76 -4.11 13.83
N THR A 111 -8.67 -3.72 14.74
CA THR A 111 -9.79 -2.83 14.42
C THR A 111 -9.36 -1.35 14.42
N VAL A 112 -8.21 -1.03 15.02
CA VAL A 112 -7.60 0.30 14.96
C VAL A 112 -6.81 0.46 13.63
N PRO A 113 -6.97 1.59 12.90
CA PRO A 113 -6.23 1.85 11.67
C PRO A 113 -4.73 1.58 11.78
N SER A 114 -4.27 0.61 10.99
CA SER A 114 -2.90 0.10 11.02
C SER A 114 -2.59 -0.61 9.70
N SER A 115 -1.66 -1.58 9.74
CA SER A 115 -1.45 -2.47 8.59
C SER A 115 -2.61 -3.48 8.51
N VAL A 116 -3.20 -3.63 7.33
CA VAL A 116 -4.16 -4.71 7.07
C VAL A 116 -3.52 -5.84 6.26
N ASN A 117 -3.92 -7.08 6.50
CA ASN A 117 -3.46 -8.25 5.76
C ASN A 117 -4.47 -8.62 4.67
N PHE A 118 -4.00 -8.77 3.43
CA PHE A 118 -4.85 -9.24 2.34
C PHE A 118 -4.03 -9.78 1.18
N ALA A 119 -4.54 -9.63 -0.05
CA ALA A 119 -4.04 -10.30 -1.23
C ALA A 119 -4.01 -9.43 -2.49
N ASN A 120 -3.19 -9.88 -3.42
CA ASN A 120 -3.20 -9.50 -4.82
C ASN A 120 -3.62 -10.71 -5.66
N ALA A 121 -4.28 -10.45 -6.79
CA ALA A 121 -4.71 -11.47 -7.75
C ALA A 121 -4.66 -10.94 -9.19
N LYS A 122 -4.85 -11.82 -10.18
CA LYS A 122 -5.10 -11.46 -11.59
C LYS A 122 -6.56 -11.65 -12.01
N ASN A 123 -7.39 -12.21 -11.14
CA ASN A 123 -8.81 -12.40 -11.37
C ASN A 123 -9.60 -11.79 -10.19
N VAL A 124 -10.58 -10.95 -10.49
CA VAL A 124 -11.43 -10.31 -9.48
C VAL A 124 -12.34 -11.33 -8.78
N SER A 125 -12.83 -12.35 -9.48
CA SER A 125 -13.63 -13.43 -8.89
C SER A 125 -12.83 -14.23 -7.85
N ASP A 126 -11.55 -14.50 -8.13
CA ASP A 126 -10.66 -15.14 -7.14
C ASP A 126 -10.47 -14.24 -5.92
N LEU A 127 -10.32 -12.93 -6.13
CA LEU A 127 -10.17 -11.96 -5.05
C LEU A 127 -11.45 -11.83 -4.20
N LYS A 128 -12.64 -11.92 -4.82
CA LYS A 128 -13.95 -11.95 -4.14
C LYS A 128 -14.07 -13.18 -3.23
N LYS A 129 -13.85 -14.38 -3.78
CA LYS A 129 -13.88 -15.63 -3.01
C LYS A 129 -12.85 -15.62 -1.87
N TYR A 130 -11.65 -15.08 -2.14
CA TYR A 130 -10.63 -14.91 -1.13
C TYR A 130 -11.07 -13.94 -0.04
N PHE A 131 -11.70 -12.81 -0.40
CA PHE A 131 -12.27 -11.86 0.55
C PHE A 131 -13.28 -12.55 1.46
N ASP A 132 -14.30 -13.18 0.88
CA ASP A 132 -15.38 -13.85 1.63
C ASP A 132 -14.86 -14.90 2.60
N GLY A 133 -13.85 -15.68 2.17
CA GLY A 133 -13.21 -16.70 3.00
C GLY A 133 -12.35 -16.12 4.12
N MET A 134 -11.80 -14.91 3.96
CA MET A 134 -10.86 -14.31 4.92
C MET A 134 -11.49 -13.32 5.90
N ILE A 135 -12.78 -13.00 5.75
CA ILE A 135 -13.52 -12.16 6.69
C ILE A 135 -13.39 -12.71 8.11
N ASN A 136 -13.13 -11.80 9.06
CA ASN A 136 -13.32 -12.08 10.47
C ASN A 136 -14.82 -12.09 10.76
N GLU A 137 -15.38 -13.28 11.02
CA GLU A 137 -16.82 -13.45 11.24
C GLU A 137 -17.34 -12.61 12.41
N ASP A 138 -16.51 -12.38 13.44
CA ASP A 138 -16.88 -11.54 14.60
C ASP A 138 -17.15 -10.08 14.22
N ASN A 139 -16.58 -9.61 13.10
CA ASN A 139 -16.70 -8.24 12.62
C ASN A 139 -17.56 -8.12 11.36
N ARG A 140 -18.09 -9.23 10.81
CA ARG A 140 -18.77 -9.24 9.50
C ARG A 140 -19.95 -8.27 9.46
N ASP A 141 -20.86 -8.37 10.43
CA ASP A 141 -22.11 -7.59 10.43
C ASP A 141 -21.86 -6.08 10.64
N GLU A 142 -20.78 -5.72 11.34
CA GLU A 142 -20.40 -4.34 11.57
C GLU A 142 -19.67 -3.73 10.36
N LEU A 143 -18.75 -4.50 9.76
CA LEU A 143 -17.78 -3.99 8.80
C LEU A 143 -18.07 -4.34 7.34
N VAL A 144 -18.96 -5.26 7.02
CA VAL A 144 -19.25 -5.63 5.62
C VAL A 144 -20.60 -5.09 5.20
N LYS A 145 -20.62 -4.31 4.11
CA LYS A 145 -21.83 -3.72 3.53
C LYS A 145 -21.98 -4.15 2.09
N GLU A 146 -23.16 -4.65 1.77
CA GLU A 146 -23.51 -5.02 0.41
C GLU A 146 -23.84 -3.76 -0.43
N PRO A 147 -23.31 -3.65 -1.66
CA PRO A 147 -23.69 -2.59 -2.57
C PRO A 147 -25.11 -2.79 -3.07
N THR A 148 -25.74 -1.71 -3.54
CA THR A 148 -26.99 -1.83 -4.31
C THR A 148 -26.72 -2.49 -5.65
N GLN A 149 -27.71 -3.19 -6.20
CA GLN A 149 -27.61 -3.84 -7.53
C GLN A 149 -27.23 -2.87 -8.66
N ASP A 150 -27.75 -1.64 -8.62
CA ASP A 150 -27.42 -0.61 -9.61
C ASP A 150 -26.24 0.24 -9.14
N LEU A 151 -25.03 -0.19 -9.50
CA LEU A 151 -23.79 0.50 -9.15
C LEU A 151 -23.71 1.93 -9.71
N LYS A 152 -24.48 2.27 -10.76
CA LYS A 152 -24.42 3.60 -11.41
C LYS A 152 -25.00 4.70 -10.52
N LYS A 153 -25.75 4.32 -9.49
CA LYS A 153 -26.26 5.23 -8.44
C LYS A 153 -25.15 5.81 -7.56
N TYR A 154 -23.96 5.22 -7.54
CA TYR A 154 -22.83 5.72 -6.78
C TYR A 154 -22.04 6.78 -7.57
N PRO A 155 -22.17 8.08 -7.26
CA PRO A 155 -21.33 9.10 -7.89
C PRO A 155 -19.86 8.90 -7.51
N ILE A 156 -19.00 9.03 -8.51
CA ILE A 156 -17.55 8.82 -8.38
C ILE A 156 -16.86 10.18 -8.39
N ALA A 157 -16.23 10.56 -7.29
CA ALA A 157 -15.28 11.68 -7.31
C ALA A 157 -13.97 11.25 -7.95
N TYR A 158 -13.28 12.14 -8.66
CA TYR A 158 -11.91 11.87 -9.11
C TYR A 158 -10.97 13.05 -8.93
N SER A 159 -9.69 12.73 -8.71
CA SER A 159 -8.60 13.70 -8.71
C SER A 159 -7.35 13.14 -9.39
N THR A 160 -6.53 14.06 -9.88
CA THR A 160 -5.16 13.79 -10.37
C THR A 160 -4.13 14.67 -9.67
N LYS A 161 -4.55 15.40 -8.62
CA LYS A 161 -3.68 16.28 -7.84
C LYS A 161 -2.95 15.44 -6.79
N SER A 162 -1.63 15.55 -6.71
CA SER A 162 -0.88 14.92 -5.62
C SER A 162 -1.34 15.48 -4.28
N PRO A 163 -1.67 14.63 -3.29
CA PRO A 163 -2.09 15.09 -1.96
C PRO A 163 -0.98 15.81 -1.20
N VAL A 164 0.29 15.60 -1.58
CA VAL A 164 1.47 16.25 -0.98
C VAL A 164 2.14 17.26 -1.93
N GLY A 165 1.41 17.74 -2.95
CA GLY A 165 1.90 18.78 -3.87
C GLY A 165 3.02 18.35 -4.83
N THR A 166 3.38 17.06 -4.86
CA THR A 166 4.42 16.54 -5.76
C THR A 166 3.94 16.37 -7.21
N LYS A 167 4.88 16.23 -8.14
CA LYS A 167 4.57 16.10 -9.57
C LYS A 167 3.93 14.75 -9.89
N VAL A 168 2.79 14.79 -10.57
CA VAL A 168 2.12 13.61 -11.16
C VAL A 168 2.47 13.51 -12.63
N SER A 169 2.82 12.31 -13.09
CA SER A 169 3.23 12.08 -14.48
C SER A 169 2.05 12.22 -15.46
N LYS A 170 2.36 12.52 -16.73
CA LYS A 170 1.35 12.57 -17.79
C LYS A 170 0.65 11.22 -17.98
N ASP A 171 1.37 10.11 -17.81
CA ASP A 171 0.82 8.76 -17.88
C ASP A 171 -0.20 8.51 -16.76
N ALA A 172 0.11 8.88 -15.51
CA ALA A 172 -0.83 8.75 -14.38
C ALA A 172 -2.11 9.59 -14.58
N ILE A 173 -1.95 10.82 -15.08
CA ILE A 173 -3.10 11.68 -15.42
C ILE A 173 -3.92 11.06 -16.55
N LYS A 174 -3.25 10.49 -17.57
CA LYS A 174 -3.92 9.88 -18.72
C LYS A 174 -4.70 8.62 -18.32
N ALA A 175 -4.12 7.76 -17.49
CA ALA A 175 -4.79 6.56 -16.97
C ALA A 175 -6.12 6.94 -16.29
N VAL A 176 -6.11 7.88 -15.34
CA VAL A 176 -7.34 8.36 -14.69
C VAL A 176 -8.32 8.97 -15.69
N LYS A 177 -7.86 9.79 -16.64
CA LYS A 177 -8.75 10.39 -17.63
C LYS A 177 -9.40 9.36 -18.56
N GLN A 178 -8.69 8.29 -18.92
CA GLN A 178 -9.24 7.18 -19.70
C GLN A 178 -10.29 6.43 -18.88
N THR A 179 -9.99 6.14 -17.61
CA THR A 179 -10.95 5.55 -16.67
C THR A 179 -12.22 6.41 -16.51
N VAL A 180 -12.08 7.72 -16.35
CA VAL A 180 -13.21 8.66 -16.29
C VAL A 180 -14.04 8.63 -17.58
N LYS A 181 -13.39 8.58 -18.75
CA LYS A 181 -14.08 8.50 -20.05
C LYS A 181 -14.86 7.19 -20.16
N PHE A 182 -14.24 6.07 -19.82
CA PHE A 182 -14.86 4.74 -19.81
C PHE A 182 -16.08 4.70 -18.88
N LEU A 183 -15.93 5.09 -17.61
CA LEU A 183 -17.01 5.10 -16.64
C LEU A 183 -18.20 5.96 -17.08
N ARG A 184 -17.95 7.14 -17.66
CA ARG A 184 -19.02 7.99 -18.20
C ARG A 184 -19.73 7.34 -19.38
N ALA A 185 -19.01 6.65 -20.26
CA ALA A 185 -19.62 5.90 -21.35
C ALA A 185 -20.49 4.73 -20.84
N GLN A 186 -20.12 4.14 -19.69
CA GLN A 186 -20.93 3.14 -18.98
C GLN A 186 -22.14 3.72 -18.23
N GLY A 187 -22.29 5.05 -18.20
CA GLY A 187 -23.40 5.74 -17.55
C GLY A 187 -23.16 6.15 -16.10
N TYR A 188 -21.93 6.05 -15.59
CA TYR A 188 -21.61 6.52 -14.24
C TYR A 188 -21.53 8.04 -14.18
N THR A 189 -22.00 8.61 -13.07
CA THR A 189 -21.75 10.02 -12.73
C THR A 189 -20.33 10.16 -12.17
N VAL A 190 -19.44 10.83 -12.91
CA VAL A 190 -18.04 11.02 -12.52
C VAL A 190 -17.67 12.49 -12.44
N VAL A 191 -17.33 12.98 -11.25
CA VAL A 191 -17.16 14.41 -10.92
C VAL A 191 -15.74 14.71 -10.45
N LYS A 192 -15.14 15.80 -10.94
CA LYS A 192 -13.80 16.21 -10.51
C LYS A 192 -13.90 16.84 -9.11
N LYS A 193 -13.33 16.20 -8.10
CA LYS A 193 -13.32 16.69 -6.72
C LYS A 193 -12.11 16.11 -5.99
N ASN A 194 -11.40 16.95 -5.24
CA ASN A 194 -10.32 16.50 -4.35
C ASN A 194 -10.91 16.04 -3.01
N ALA A 195 -10.29 15.04 -2.40
CA ALA A 195 -10.51 14.71 -0.99
C ALA A 195 -10.26 15.96 -0.10
N PRO A 196 -11.05 16.15 0.98
CA PRO A 196 -10.96 17.32 1.84
C PRO A 196 -9.84 17.23 2.90
N VAL A 197 -8.77 16.47 2.61
CA VAL A 197 -7.70 16.13 3.55
C VAL A 197 -6.41 16.88 3.22
N ASP A 198 -5.73 17.38 4.25
CA ASP A 198 -4.36 17.90 4.14
C ASP A 198 -3.37 16.73 4.05
N GLY A 199 -2.99 16.37 2.82
CA GLY A 199 -2.12 15.23 2.58
C GLY A 199 -0.70 15.40 3.12
N GLU A 200 -0.17 16.62 3.19
CA GLU A 200 1.16 16.85 3.77
C GLU A 200 1.13 16.63 5.29
N LYS A 201 0.11 17.15 5.95
CA LYS A 201 -0.09 16.95 7.39
C LYS A 201 -0.35 15.48 7.72
N LEU A 202 -1.19 14.80 6.95
CA LEU A 202 -1.42 13.35 7.04
C LEU A 202 -0.09 12.59 6.98
N MET A 203 0.76 12.86 5.98
CA MET A 203 2.02 12.15 5.82
C MET A 203 3.05 12.45 6.93
N LYS A 204 3.08 13.68 7.45
CA LYS A 204 3.92 14.02 8.61
C LYS A 204 3.48 13.26 9.86
N THR A 205 2.18 13.13 10.08
CA THR A 205 1.62 12.34 11.19
C THR A 205 1.93 10.86 11.01
N TYR A 206 1.64 10.29 9.84
CA TYR A 206 1.90 8.89 9.50
C TYR A 206 3.37 8.47 9.73
N TYR A 207 4.33 9.31 9.33
CA TYR A 207 5.75 9.03 9.57
C TYR A 207 6.17 9.18 11.02
N LYS A 208 5.49 10.04 11.80
CA LYS A 208 5.68 10.13 13.24
C LYS A 208 5.12 8.91 13.97
N GLU A 209 4.00 8.38 13.50
CA GLU A 209 3.40 7.13 13.97
C GLU A 209 4.26 5.90 13.66
N SER A 210 5.11 5.97 12.63
CA SER A 210 6.00 4.88 12.24
C SER A 210 7.25 4.73 13.13
N THR A 211 7.59 5.70 13.99
CA THR A 211 8.84 5.68 14.77
C THR A 211 9.01 4.48 15.71
N PRO A 212 7.96 3.94 16.38
CA PRO A 212 8.09 2.76 17.24
C PRO A 212 8.60 1.51 16.50
N SER A 213 8.42 1.43 15.18
CA SER A 213 8.96 0.34 14.35
C SER A 213 10.49 0.17 14.51
N GLY A 214 11.21 1.27 14.80
CA GLY A 214 12.65 1.21 15.08
C GLY A 214 12.97 0.59 16.45
N THR A 215 12.13 0.81 17.44
CA THR A 215 12.26 0.20 18.78
C THR A 215 11.92 -1.29 18.73
N SER A 216 10.85 -1.68 18.06
CA SER A 216 10.52 -3.09 17.82
C SER A 216 11.64 -3.82 17.07
N ALA A 217 12.28 -3.15 16.09
CA ALA A 217 13.46 -3.69 15.41
C ALA A 217 14.63 -3.96 16.36
N ASN A 218 14.89 -3.02 17.28
CA ASN A 218 15.93 -3.19 18.30
C ASN A 218 15.62 -4.32 19.26
N GLU A 219 14.36 -4.47 19.69
CA GLU A 219 13.91 -5.55 20.58
C GLU A 219 14.11 -6.92 19.93
N LEU A 220 13.67 -7.10 18.68
CA LEU A 220 13.87 -8.36 17.94
C LEU A 220 15.36 -8.71 17.78
N ILE A 221 16.21 -7.72 17.52
CA ILE A 221 17.66 -7.94 17.40
C ILE A 221 18.26 -8.28 18.77
N LYS A 222 17.82 -7.61 19.84
CA LYS A 222 18.31 -7.85 21.20
C LYS A 222 17.90 -9.22 21.71
N GLU A 223 16.65 -9.63 21.48
CA GLU A 223 16.14 -10.97 21.79
C GLU A 223 17.01 -12.05 21.15
N LYS A 224 17.36 -11.89 19.88
CA LYS A 224 18.16 -12.90 19.15
C LYS A 224 19.65 -12.88 19.48
N THR A 225 20.23 -11.71 19.73
CA THR A 225 21.70 -11.54 19.79
C THR A 225 22.25 -11.14 21.16
N GLY A 226 21.38 -10.85 22.12
CA GLY A 226 21.74 -10.27 23.43
C GLY A 226 22.25 -8.82 23.36
N LYS A 227 22.28 -8.20 22.17
CA LYS A 227 22.90 -6.87 21.95
C LYS A 227 21.91 -5.90 21.32
N ASN A 228 21.98 -4.63 21.72
CA ASN A 228 21.24 -3.57 21.07
C ASN A 228 21.67 -3.41 19.60
N MET A 229 20.72 -3.04 18.76
CA MET A 229 20.90 -2.73 17.35
C MET A 229 21.93 -1.62 17.14
N LYS A 230 22.77 -1.76 16.11
CA LYS A 230 23.69 -0.73 15.60
C LYS A 230 23.29 -0.31 14.19
N TYR A 231 23.73 0.87 13.75
CA TYR A 231 23.45 1.38 12.39
C TYR A 231 23.79 0.37 11.28
N LYS A 232 24.90 -0.36 11.41
CA LYS A 232 25.36 -1.33 10.41
C LYS A 232 24.44 -2.56 10.26
N ASP A 233 23.61 -2.84 11.26
CA ASP A 233 22.77 -4.04 11.33
C ASP A 233 21.50 -3.91 10.50
N VAL A 234 21.07 -2.66 10.27
CA VAL A 234 19.76 -2.30 9.68
C VAL A 234 19.90 -1.24 8.60
N SER A 235 18.80 -0.89 7.96
CA SER A 235 18.69 0.19 6.98
C SER A 235 18.88 1.56 7.65
N PRO A 236 19.28 2.59 6.90
CA PRO A 236 19.39 3.94 7.45
C PRO A 236 18.10 4.45 8.10
N MET A 237 16.94 4.04 7.59
CA MET A 237 15.65 4.49 8.09
C MET A 237 15.24 3.75 9.37
N THR A 238 15.42 2.44 9.46
CA THR A 238 15.15 1.69 10.69
C THR A 238 15.98 2.24 11.87
N TRP A 239 17.24 2.58 11.63
CA TRP A 239 18.06 3.29 12.62
C TRP A 239 17.50 4.66 12.98
N ALA A 240 17.06 5.43 11.99
CA ALA A 240 16.53 6.76 12.20
C ALA A 240 15.24 6.76 13.04
N LEU A 241 14.32 5.83 12.76
CA LEU A 241 13.10 5.63 13.53
C LEU A 241 13.43 5.27 14.98
N TYR A 242 14.37 4.37 15.22
CA TYR A 242 14.80 4.00 16.57
C TYR A 242 15.37 5.19 17.37
N GLN A 243 16.16 6.04 16.72
CA GLN A 243 16.73 7.22 17.37
C GLN A 243 15.72 8.35 17.58
N ALA A 244 14.68 8.44 16.74
CA ALA A 244 13.58 9.38 16.89
C ALA A 244 12.64 8.94 18.02
N ASP A 245 12.29 7.65 18.06
CA ASP A 245 11.38 7.08 19.06
C ASP A 245 11.90 7.28 20.49
N LYS A 246 13.21 7.14 20.70
CA LYS A 246 13.86 7.44 21.99
C LYS A 246 13.64 8.85 22.52
N LYS A 247 13.34 9.80 21.64
CA LYS A 247 13.13 11.22 21.98
C LYS A 247 11.68 11.64 21.76
N GLN A 248 10.77 10.68 21.53
CA GLN A 248 9.36 10.94 21.25
C GLN A 248 8.70 11.58 22.48
N PRO A 249 8.04 12.75 22.34
CA PRO A 249 7.27 13.33 23.44
C PRO A 249 6.07 12.44 23.80
N LYS A 250 5.75 12.34 25.10
CA LYS A 250 4.58 11.59 25.60
C LYS A 250 3.24 12.04 25.00
N SER A 251 3.14 13.30 24.58
CA SER A 251 1.93 13.85 23.93
C SER A 251 1.74 13.40 22.48
N THR A 252 2.67 12.63 21.92
CA THR A 252 2.67 12.26 20.50
C THR A 252 1.49 11.40 20.11
N GLU A 253 1.16 10.37 20.89
CA GLU A 253 0.06 9.45 20.58
C GLU A 253 -1.27 10.22 20.49
N LYS A 254 -1.53 11.10 21.46
CA LYS A 254 -2.73 11.96 21.45
C LYS A 254 -2.78 12.89 20.23
N GLN A 255 -1.64 13.39 19.76
CA GLN A 255 -1.57 14.23 18.55
C GLN A 255 -1.85 13.42 17.28
N ILE A 256 -1.33 12.19 17.20
CA ILE A 256 -1.58 11.27 16.09
C ILE A 256 -3.06 10.89 16.05
N ALA A 257 -3.61 10.43 17.17
CA ALA A 257 -5.02 10.05 17.28
C ALA A 257 -5.97 11.17 16.85
N LYS A 258 -5.71 12.42 17.31
CA LYS A 258 -6.51 13.59 16.91
C LYS A 258 -6.48 13.84 15.40
N GLU A 259 -5.33 13.66 14.76
CA GLU A 259 -5.22 13.86 13.31
C GLU A 259 -5.88 12.72 12.53
N ASN A 260 -5.69 11.47 12.96
CA ASN A 260 -6.32 10.31 12.32
C ASN A 260 -7.85 10.39 12.42
N GLU A 261 -8.39 10.81 13.58
CA GLU A 261 -9.82 11.08 13.76
C GLU A 261 -10.34 12.21 12.84
N LEU A 262 -9.54 13.26 12.62
CA LEU A 262 -9.91 14.32 11.68
C LEU A 262 -9.98 13.78 10.25
N VAL A 263 -8.99 13.00 9.82
CA VAL A 263 -8.96 12.38 8.49
C VAL A 263 -10.15 11.44 8.30
N ASP A 264 -10.42 10.59 9.30
CA ASP A 264 -11.56 9.66 9.28
C ASP A 264 -12.90 10.39 9.12
N ARG A 265 -13.16 11.43 9.93
CA ARG A 265 -14.39 12.23 9.82
C ARG A 265 -14.50 12.92 8.46
N GLN A 266 -13.40 13.49 7.97
CA GLN A 266 -13.34 14.16 6.67
C GLN A 266 -13.67 13.22 5.51
N MET A 267 -13.13 12.00 5.53
CA MET A 267 -13.39 11.01 4.49
C MET A 267 -14.77 10.39 4.62
N THR A 268 -15.24 10.13 5.84
CA THR A 268 -16.62 9.70 6.10
C THR A 268 -17.62 10.71 5.52
N ASP A 269 -17.45 12.00 5.79
CA ASP A 269 -18.31 13.06 5.23
C ASP A 269 -18.17 13.20 3.72
N PHE A 270 -16.97 12.99 3.18
CA PHE A 270 -16.74 12.97 1.75
C PHE A 270 -17.50 11.83 1.06
N HIS A 271 -17.48 10.63 1.64
CA HIS A 271 -18.11 9.44 1.07
C HIS A 271 -19.63 9.44 1.18
N LYS A 272 -20.23 10.21 2.09
CA LYS A 272 -21.69 10.49 2.06
C LYS A 272 -22.12 11.11 0.73
N LYS A 273 -21.24 11.90 0.10
CA LYS A 273 -21.52 12.55 -1.20
C LYS A 273 -20.91 11.80 -2.38
N TYR A 274 -19.75 11.19 -2.19
CA TYR A 274 -19.02 10.47 -3.24
C TYR A 274 -18.61 9.09 -2.73
N PRO A 275 -19.50 8.09 -2.81
CA PRO A 275 -19.23 6.75 -2.27
C PRO A 275 -17.98 6.09 -2.84
N LEU A 276 -17.49 6.56 -4.01
CA LEU A 276 -16.24 6.14 -4.62
C LEU A 276 -15.34 7.35 -4.93
N TYR A 277 -14.03 7.17 -4.72
CA TYR A 277 -12.99 8.14 -5.04
C TYR A 277 -11.90 7.54 -5.93
N LEU A 278 -11.78 8.07 -7.14
CA LEU A 278 -10.84 7.63 -8.18
C LEU A 278 -9.60 8.53 -8.22
N THR A 279 -8.42 7.92 -8.06
CA THR A 279 -7.11 8.58 -8.20
C THR A 279 -6.13 7.70 -8.97
N PRO A 280 -4.95 8.20 -9.39
CA PRO A 280 -3.87 7.30 -9.79
C PRO A 280 -3.46 6.46 -8.57
N THR A 281 -3.17 5.18 -8.72
CA THR A 281 -2.57 4.42 -7.61
C THR A 281 -1.18 4.97 -7.28
N THR A 282 -0.41 5.31 -8.32
CA THR A 282 0.94 5.88 -8.18
C THR A 282 1.13 7.07 -9.11
N ALA A 283 1.96 8.04 -8.71
CA ALA A 283 2.19 9.26 -9.49
C ALA A 283 2.94 9.01 -10.81
N LYS A 284 3.62 7.87 -10.93
CA LYS A 284 4.38 7.43 -12.11
C LYS A 284 4.51 5.91 -12.14
N THR A 285 4.96 5.39 -13.28
CA THR A 285 5.34 3.98 -13.46
C THR A 285 6.53 3.60 -12.58
N ALA A 286 6.81 2.29 -12.53
CA ALA A 286 7.89 1.70 -11.75
C ALA A 286 9.21 2.48 -11.79
N ALA A 287 9.87 2.57 -10.65
CA ALA A 287 11.22 3.09 -10.53
C ALA A 287 12.26 2.04 -11.01
N LYS A 288 13.43 2.51 -11.48
CA LYS A 288 14.53 1.61 -11.81
C LYS A 288 15.09 0.97 -10.54
N ASN A 289 15.63 -0.25 -10.62
CA ASN A 289 16.33 -0.89 -9.50
C ASN A 289 17.59 -0.11 -9.05
N SER A 290 18.15 0.72 -9.93
CA SER A 290 19.25 1.64 -9.63
C SER A 290 18.81 2.90 -8.88
N ASP A 291 17.51 3.22 -8.87
CA ASP A 291 16.98 4.38 -8.13
C ASP A 291 17.04 4.08 -6.62
N PRO A 292 17.79 4.85 -5.83
CA PRO A 292 17.92 4.55 -4.42
C PRO A 292 16.62 4.83 -3.66
N ALA A 293 16.30 4.00 -2.66
CA ALA A 293 15.16 4.24 -1.76
C ALA A 293 15.28 5.59 -1.02
N TYR A 294 16.51 5.99 -0.69
CA TYR A 294 16.85 7.28 -0.08
C TYR A 294 18.00 7.92 -0.84
N LEU A 295 17.90 9.22 -1.13
CA LEU A 295 18.99 9.93 -1.80
C LEU A 295 20.27 9.91 -0.95
N PRO A 296 21.48 9.83 -1.55
CA PRO A 296 22.74 9.74 -0.82
C PRO A 296 22.99 10.87 0.20
N LYS A 297 22.44 12.07 -0.07
CA LYS A 297 22.52 13.20 0.87
C LYS A 297 21.81 12.94 2.21
N TYR A 298 20.78 12.09 2.21
CA TYR A 298 20.03 11.74 3.42
C TYR A 298 20.64 10.56 4.15
N THR A 299 21.17 9.54 3.46
CA THR A 299 21.72 8.33 4.11
C THR A 299 22.84 8.66 5.11
N LYS A 300 23.73 9.61 4.76
CA LYS A 300 24.78 10.11 5.66
C LYS A 300 24.22 10.84 6.89
N ARG A 301 23.20 11.68 6.69
CA ARG A 301 22.56 12.45 7.78
C ARG A 301 21.77 11.55 8.72
N LEU A 302 21.07 10.54 8.19
CA LEU A 302 20.32 9.55 8.97
C LEU A 302 21.23 8.74 9.90
N HIS A 303 22.49 8.50 9.53
CA HIS A 303 23.46 7.84 10.42
C HIS A 303 23.68 8.65 11.71
N GLN A 304 23.78 9.98 11.58
CA GLN A 304 24.09 10.90 12.68
C GLN A 304 22.83 11.51 13.33
N ILE A 305 21.65 10.99 13.00
CA ILE A 305 20.36 11.56 13.43
C ILE A 305 20.19 11.63 14.96
N SER A 306 20.89 10.78 15.72
CA SER A 306 20.89 10.81 17.19
C SER A 306 21.40 12.13 17.77
N LYS A 307 22.19 12.89 17.02
CA LYS A 307 22.72 14.21 17.43
C LYS A 307 21.69 15.35 17.30
N LEU A 308 20.59 15.12 16.60
CA LEU A 308 19.55 16.13 16.38
C LEU A 308 18.51 16.11 17.51
N ASP A 309 17.88 17.25 17.77
CA ASP A 309 16.64 17.29 18.57
C ASP A 309 15.49 16.56 17.86
N HIS A 310 14.49 16.10 18.61
CA HIS A 310 13.39 15.28 18.08
C HIS A 310 12.68 15.93 16.88
N LYS A 311 12.41 17.24 16.93
CA LYS A 311 11.74 17.96 15.82
C LYS A 311 12.55 17.86 14.53
N LYS A 312 13.87 18.08 14.59
CA LYS A 312 14.78 17.93 13.45
C LYS A 312 14.92 16.47 12.99
N GLN A 313 14.82 15.50 13.90
CA GLN A 313 14.81 14.07 13.53
C GLN A 313 13.60 13.74 12.65
N ILE A 314 12.39 14.12 13.09
CA ILE A 314 11.16 13.87 12.34
C ILE A 314 11.18 14.58 10.98
N GLN A 315 11.67 15.82 10.90
CA GLN A 315 11.80 16.52 9.63
C GLN A 315 12.77 15.81 8.68
N LEU A 316 13.93 15.35 9.17
CA LEU A 316 14.89 14.62 8.36
C LEU A 316 14.32 13.29 7.84
N ILE A 317 13.54 12.59 8.66
CA ILE A 317 12.84 11.36 8.28
C ILE A 317 11.85 11.65 7.14
N TYR A 318 11.02 12.69 7.29
CA TYR A 318 10.09 13.15 6.25
C TYR A 318 10.82 13.48 4.94
N ASP A 319 11.88 14.30 5.02
CA ASP A 319 12.68 14.69 3.84
C ASP A 319 13.31 13.48 3.14
N ALA A 320 13.78 12.50 3.90
CA ALA A 320 14.42 11.30 3.37
C ALA A 320 13.41 10.39 2.65
N TRP A 321 12.19 10.27 3.17
CA TRP A 321 11.12 9.51 2.53
C TRP A 321 10.45 10.23 1.36
N MET A 322 10.56 11.56 1.26
CA MET A 322 9.94 12.36 0.20
C MET A 322 10.29 11.86 -1.21
N HIS A 323 11.51 11.36 -1.43
CA HIS A 323 11.90 10.78 -2.71
C HIS A 323 11.05 9.56 -3.11
N GLY A 324 10.73 8.69 -2.15
CA GLY A 324 9.82 7.57 -2.34
C GLY A 324 8.38 8.05 -2.48
N LEU A 325 7.91 8.85 -1.52
CA LEU A 325 6.55 9.37 -1.42
C LEU A 325 6.09 10.09 -2.70
N ALA A 326 6.95 10.92 -3.30
CA ALA A 326 6.64 11.63 -4.54
C ALA A 326 6.30 10.70 -5.72
N LYS A 327 6.66 9.40 -5.66
CA LYS A 327 6.33 8.41 -6.68
C LYS A 327 5.00 7.70 -6.40
N THR A 328 4.60 7.60 -5.14
CA THR A 328 3.45 6.82 -4.67
C THR A 328 2.64 7.58 -3.61
N PRO A 329 2.18 8.82 -3.88
CA PRO A 329 1.61 9.67 -2.84
C PRO A 329 0.12 9.41 -2.56
N PHE A 330 -0.54 8.47 -3.24
CA PHE A 330 -2.00 8.35 -3.27
C PHE A 330 -2.57 7.27 -2.34
N THR A 331 -1.73 6.44 -1.75
CA THR A 331 -2.18 5.21 -1.09
C THR A 331 -2.43 5.36 0.40
N GLN A 332 -1.71 6.25 1.08
CA GLN A 332 -1.74 6.35 2.55
C GLN A 332 -3.06 6.87 3.11
N LEU A 333 -3.86 7.60 2.32
CA LEU A 333 -5.16 8.12 2.75
C LEU A 333 -6.07 7.00 3.27
N ALA A 334 -6.31 5.97 2.44
CA ALA A 334 -7.07 4.78 2.80
C ALA A 334 -6.52 4.03 4.03
N ASN A 335 -5.20 4.07 4.28
CA ASN A 335 -4.64 3.42 5.48
C ASN A 335 -5.00 4.21 6.74
N VAL A 336 -4.85 5.54 6.70
CA VAL A 336 -5.12 6.41 7.85
C VAL A 336 -6.62 6.54 8.13
N SER A 337 -7.45 6.63 7.08
CA SER A 337 -8.90 6.60 7.24
C SER A 337 -9.42 5.20 7.61
N GLY A 338 -8.68 4.13 7.32
CA GLY A 338 -9.13 2.75 7.53
C GLY A 338 -10.10 2.24 6.46
N GLU A 339 -10.28 3.00 5.38
CA GLU A 339 -11.20 2.72 4.28
C GLU A 339 -10.64 1.72 3.26
N PRO A 340 -11.47 0.92 2.61
CA PRO A 340 -11.01 -0.02 1.60
C PRO A 340 -10.56 0.71 0.32
N ALA A 341 -9.55 0.17 -0.36
CA ALA A 341 -9.04 0.72 -1.61
C ALA A 341 -8.54 -0.37 -2.57
N LEU A 342 -8.96 -0.29 -3.83
CA LEU A 342 -8.65 -1.24 -4.89
C LEU A 342 -7.80 -0.59 -5.98
N SER A 343 -6.61 -1.14 -6.25
CA SER A 343 -5.79 -0.79 -7.40
C SER A 343 -6.08 -1.72 -8.57
N LEU A 344 -6.43 -1.13 -9.72
CA LEU A 344 -6.69 -1.82 -10.98
C LEU A 344 -5.65 -1.44 -12.04
N PRO A 345 -5.01 -2.40 -12.73
CA PRO A 345 -4.03 -2.11 -13.77
C PRO A 345 -4.75 -1.74 -15.08
N THR A 346 -4.92 -0.44 -15.36
CA THR A 346 -5.73 0.03 -16.50
C THR A 346 -4.94 0.70 -17.61
N TYR A 347 -3.61 0.79 -17.47
CA TYR A 347 -2.77 1.54 -18.39
C TYR A 347 -1.39 0.92 -18.55
N VAL A 348 -0.89 0.91 -19.78
CA VAL A 348 0.51 0.63 -20.10
C VAL A 348 1.13 1.86 -20.76
N SER A 349 2.23 2.33 -20.19
CA SER A 349 2.96 3.49 -20.72
C SER A 349 3.66 3.19 -22.03
N LYS A 350 4.07 4.25 -22.76
CA LYS A 350 4.91 4.13 -23.97
C LYS A 350 6.23 3.40 -23.73
N LYS A 351 6.67 3.27 -22.47
CA LYS A 351 7.89 2.53 -22.09
C LYS A 351 7.64 1.05 -21.80
N GLY A 352 6.41 0.56 -22.01
CA GLY A 352 6.03 -0.82 -21.71
C GLY A 352 6.00 -1.13 -20.22
N LEU A 353 5.67 -0.15 -19.40
CA LEU A 353 5.49 -0.32 -17.95
C LEU A 353 4.04 -0.04 -17.57
N PRO A 354 3.44 -0.88 -16.72
CA PRO A 354 2.05 -0.72 -16.32
C PRO A 354 1.91 0.42 -15.30
N LEU A 355 0.67 0.87 -15.14
CA LEU A 355 0.26 1.86 -14.18
C LEU A 355 -1.20 1.63 -13.79
N GLY A 356 -1.48 1.63 -12.49
CA GLY A 356 -2.82 1.44 -11.98
C GLY A 356 -3.57 2.74 -11.67
N VAL A 357 -4.89 2.62 -11.62
CA VAL A 357 -5.79 3.57 -10.96
C VAL A 357 -6.34 2.94 -9.68
N GLN A 358 -6.60 3.78 -8.68
CA GLN A 358 -7.13 3.36 -7.39
C GLN A 358 -8.55 3.88 -7.22
N PHE A 359 -9.45 3.00 -6.79
CA PHE A 359 -10.73 3.34 -6.21
C PHE A 359 -10.65 3.19 -4.70
N GLU A 360 -11.09 4.19 -3.96
CA GLU A 360 -11.27 4.18 -2.51
C GLU A 360 -12.76 4.35 -2.23
N ALA A 361 -13.31 3.57 -1.29
CA ALA A 361 -14.73 3.60 -0.95
C ALA A 361 -14.93 3.85 0.55
N ALA A 362 -16.17 4.11 0.97
CA ALA A 362 -16.48 4.26 2.39
C ALA A 362 -16.14 2.98 3.19
N LYS A 363 -15.88 3.11 4.49
CA LYS A 363 -15.67 1.95 5.38
C LYS A 363 -16.79 0.90 5.23
N GLY A 364 -16.35 -0.32 4.98
CA GLY A 364 -17.16 -1.52 4.77
C GLY A 364 -17.73 -1.71 3.37
N GLN A 365 -17.41 -0.83 2.43
CA GLN A 365 -17.81 -0.94 1.02
C GLN A 365 -16.78 -1.74 0.19
N ASP A 366 -16.17 -2.75 0.77
CA ASP A 366 -15.22 -3.65 0.09
C ASP A 366 -15.88 -4.37 -1.09
N GLN A 367 -17.11 -4.86 -0.90
CA GLN A 367 -17.88 -5.52 -1.94
C GLN A 367 -18.17 -4.56 -3.11
N LEU A 368 -18.51 -3.29 -2.83
CA LEU A 368 -18.66 -2.27 -3.87
C LEU A 368 -17.38 -2.12 -4.73
N LEU A 369 -16.20 -2.10 -4.10
CA LEU A 369 -14.95 -2.03 -4.84
C LEU A 369 -14.72 -3.29 -5.67
N LEU A 370 -15.02 -4.47 -5.13
CA LEU A 370 -14.91 -5.73 -5.87
C LEU A 370 -15.86 -5.77 -7.06
N GLU A 371 -17.07 -5.24 -6.96
CA GLU A 371 -17.99 -5.10 -8.10
C GLU A 371 -17.49 -4.10 -9.15
N ILE A 372 -16.91 -2.98 -8.73
CA ILE A 372 -16.22 -2.07 -9.66
C ILE A 372 -15.04 -2.78 -10.33
N GLY A 373 -14.27 -3.57 -9.60
CA GLY A 373 -13.22 -4.40 -10.16
C GLY A 373 -13.76 -5.36 -11.23
N GLN A 374 -14.87 -6.03 -10.93
CA GLN A 374 -15.49 -7.01 -11.81
C GLN A 374 -15.97 -6.35 -13.11
N LEU A 375 -16.61 -5.18 -13.03
CA LEU A 375 -16.96 -4.37 -14.21
C LEU A 375 -15.75 -4.12 -15.12
N PHE A 376 -14.60 -3.73 -14.55
CA PHE A 376 -13.40 -3.47 -15.36
C PHE A 376 -12.84 -4.74 -15.99
N GLN A 377 -12.94 -5.88 -15.30
CA GLN A 377 -12.53 -7.17 -15.83
C GLN A 377 -13.44 -7.59 -16.99
N ASP A 378 -14.76 -7.52 -16.81
CA ASP A 378 -15.75 -7.95 -17.80
C ASP A 378 -15.71 -7.08 -19.07
N GLU A 379 -15.45 -5.79 -18.92
CA GLU A 379 -15.33 -4.83 -20.03
C GLU A 379 -13.92 -4.78 -20.64
N GLY A 380 -13.03 -5.71 -20.28
CA GLY A 380 -11.68 -5.83 -20.86
C GLY A 380 -10.79 -4.60 -20.62
N GLN A 381 -11.02 -3.86 -19.52
CA GLN A 381 -10.28 -2.64 -19.19
C GLN A 381 -8.97 -2.90 -18.41
N LEU A 382 -8.73 -4.14 -17.98
CA LEU A 382 -7.54 -4.52 -17.23
C LEU A 382 -6.39 -4.86 -18.18
N GLN A 383 -5.16 -4.59 -17.74
CA GLN A 383 -3.94 -4.72 -18.52
C GLN A 383 -2.96 -5.60 -17.76
N PHE A 384 -2.95 -6.90 -18.07
CA PHE A 384 -2.03 -7.87 -17.47
C PHE A 384 -0.78 -8.07 -18.33
N LEU A 385 0.25 -8.66 -17.72
CA LEU A 385 1.51 -8.92 -18.40
C LEU A 385 1.34 -9.90 -19.57
N ASP A 386 0.53 -10.95 -19.37
CA ASP A 386 0.35 -12.02 -20.35
C ASP A 386 -0.29 -11.46 -21.63
N ASP A 387 -1.35 -10.65 -21.49
CA ASP A 387 -2.03 -9.98 -22.61
C ASP A 387 -1.07 -9.02 -23.34
N TYR A 388 -0.32 -8.22 -22.59
CA TYR A 388 0.63 -7.26 -23.16
C TYR A 388 1.75 -7.92 -23.97
N LEU A 389 2.15 -9.15 -23.61
CA LEU A 389 3.16 -9.91 -24.34
C LEU A 389 2.56 -10.61 -25.57
N ALA A 390 1.27 -10.97 -25.55
CA ALA A 390 0.59 -11.58 -26.69
C ALA A 390 0.32 -10.59 -27.84
N ASP A 391 0.12 -9.31 -27.51
CA ASP A 391 -0.14 -8.23 -28.49
C ASP A 391 1.12 -7.68 -29.19
N LYS A 392 2.31 -8.24 -28.93
CA LYS A 392 3.60 -7.83 -29.49
C LYS A 392 4.21 -8.89 -30.38
#